data_AF-A0AAD9H1S3-F1
#
_entry.id   AF-A0AAD9H1S3-F1
#
_cell.length_a   1.000
_cell.length_b   1.000
_cell.length_c   1.000
_cell.angle_alpha   90.00
_cell.angle_beta   90.00
_cell.angle_gamma   90.00
#
_symmetry.space_group_name_H-M   'P 1'
#
loop_
_entity.id
_entity.type
_entity.pdbx_description
1 polymer ?
#
loop_
_entity_poly.entity_id
_entity_poly.type
_entity_poly.pdbx_seq_one_letter_code
_entity_poly.pdbx_strand_id
1 'polypeptide(L)'
;MDMSAENPFADLMTKAVKLKGAQQAQLRTQFDSWPQHFQHSLFMQESVVSVRSKTFPERIAAAEAMKAAGNDHFNSEAFEEAVAEYEKALAVFKYLENKDPGWKKKGIEDTDMIVINFQCSDPEDQKRLDILKISCYLNIAGRWTKGFFFQGYYDLLHLFDVVVAKFKLKEFPVCIRACDDCLELDPNNVKAYYRRAQALITPASSGALEFDRAIADLQRAYAVDSENREVRKLLRELMEQRTRQRALDKETFSGMFNRGHVYDETEAAQDAQVDEAAREQKFQQEVEEAEALARGFEAKGKAEYAKEIRDKISQAQEVRSRRLKCVDFFNPTPEMIANAKESGIDLTDQNIQQMLHDLQEEERNKSSSSPETQPESKQSSPSAVDSVDSLLKSMSNTEIAQLLSREGIDYHKISDREQFLETAKHVLLSKLDKQKEAEKPSYARTIVFLAVAWTLLRLYTSGGLSALSRIATSALTGSPDTGVDQATKVMDIFDED
;
A
#
# COMPACT_ATOMS: atom_id res chain seq x y z
N MET A 1 -21.08 27.89 11.87
CA MET A 1 -22.24 27.55 12.72
C MET A 1 -22.66 26.16 12.31
N ASP A 2 -22.44 25.20 13.20
CA ASP A 2 -22.71 23.79 12.96
C ASP A 2 -24.23 23.54 13.16
N MET A 3 -24.93 23.31 12.06
CA MET A 3 -26.39 23.07 12.02
C MET A 3 -26.78 21.72 12.66
N SER A 4 -25.81 20.92 13.15
CA SER A 4 -26.08 19.65 13.83
C SER A 4 -26.58 19.82 15.28
N ALA A 5 -26.49 21.01 15.87
CA ALA A 5 -26.88 21.28 17.25
C ALA A 5 -28.38 21.55 17.47
N GLU A 6 -29.19 21.75 16.42
CA GLU A 6 -30.57 22.24 16.57
C GLU A 6 -31.64 21.14 16.75
N ASN A 7 -31.31 19.86 16.53
CA ASN A 7 -32.30 18.78 16.69
C ASN A 7 -31.70 17.49 17.28
N PRO A 8 -31.75 17.32 18.62
CA PRO A 8 -31.24 16.13 19.31
C PRO A 8 -31.87 14.82 18.81
N PHE A 9 -33.10 14.87 18.31
CA PHE A 9 -33.76 13.70 17.72
C PHE A 9 -33.18 13.33 16.36
N ALA A 10 -32.83 14.31 15.53
CA ALA A 10 -32.19 14.06 14.23
C ALA A 10 -30.78 13.45 14.41
N ASP A 11 -30.01 13.89 15.41
CA ASP A 11 -28.72 13.30 15.76
C ASP A 11 -28.88 11.86 16.28
N LEU A 12 -29.86 11.62 17.17
CA LEU A 12 -30.15 10.29 17.69
C LEU A 12 -30.60 9.32 16.58
N MET A 13 -31.45 9.76 15.65
CA MET A 13 -31.84 8.98 14.48
C MET A 13 -30.66 8.70 13.55
N THR A 14 -29.78 9.68 13.34
CA THR A 14 -28.56 9.49 12.53
C THR A 14 -27.64 8.45 13.16
N LYS A 15 -27.45 8.50 14.48
CA LYS A 15 -26.67 7.51 15.25
C LYS A 15 -27.31 6.12 15.20
N ALA A 16 -28.64 6.03 15.35
CA ALA A 16 -29.37 4.77 15.25
C ALA A 16 -29.26 4.14 13.84
N VAL A 17 -29.35 4.95 12.78
CA VAL A 17 -29.16 4.49 11.39
C VAL A 17 -27.74 3.98 11.17
N LYS A 18 -26.72 4.69 11.67
CA LYS A 18 -25.32 4.23 11.59
C LYS A 18 -25.10 2.92 12.35
N LEU A 19 -25.66 2.79 13.55
CA LEU A 19 -25.54 1.59 14.37
C LEU A 19 -26.23 0.39 13.71
N LYS A 20 -27.45 0.60 13.18
CA LYS A 20 -28.15 -0.43 12.39
C LYS A 20 -27.38 -0.79 11.11
N GLY A 21 -26.79 0.20 10.43
CA GLY A 21 -25.95 -0.02 9.26
C GLY A 21 -24.71 -0.85 9.57
N ALA A 22 -24.04 -0.58 10.69
CA ALA A 22 -22.88 -1.35 11.14
C ALA A 22 -23.25 -2.80 11.53
N GLN A 23 -24.38 -2.98 12.23
CA GLN A 23 -24.91 -4.31 12.52
C GLN A 23 -25.25 -5.07 11.23
N GLN A 24 -25.88 -4.40 10.26
CA GLN A 24 -26.20 -5.03 8.98
C GLN A 24 -24.96 -5.39 8.18
N ALA A 25 -23.93 -4.53 8.18
CA ALA A 25 -22.67 -4.79 7.49
C ALA A 25 -21.98 -6.07 7.99
N GLN A 26 -22.10 -6.40 9.28
CA GLN A 26 -21.60 -7.65 9.85
C GLN A 26 -22.38 -8.89 9.37
N LEU A 27 -23.66 -8.73 9.01
CA LEU A 27 -24.52 -9.82 8.54
C LEU A 27 -24.46 -10.03 7.02
N ARG A 28 -23.91 -9.07 6.27
CA ARG A 28 -23.86 -9.07 4.79
C ARG A 28 -22.45 -9.03 4.21
N THR A 29 -21.46 -9.50 4.97
CA THR A 29 -20.05 -9.48 4.60
C THR A 29 -19.77 -10.12 3.23
N GLN A 30 -20.42 -11.25 2.93
CA GLN A 30 -20.30 -11.94 1.64
C GLN A 30 -20.98 -11.12 0.55
N PHE A 31 -22.18 -10.62 0.78
CA PHE A 31 -22.88 -9.74 -0.16
C PHE A 31 -22.04 -8.51 -0.54
N ASP A 32 -21.48 -7.82 0.45
CA ASP A 32 -20.66 -6.62 0.26
C ASP A 32 -19.31 -6.95 -0.44
N SER A 33 -18.84 -8.20 -0.38
CA SER A 33 -17.62 -8.64 -1.08
C SER A 33 -17.80 -8.86 -2.59
N TRP A 34 -19.05 -9.07 -3.04
CA TRP A 34 -19.34 -9.34 -4.44
C TRP A 34 -19.24 -8.09 -5.32
N PRO A 35 -18.98 -8.22 -6.63
CA PRO A 35 -18.98 -7.08 -7.54
C PRO A 35 -20.34 -6.36 -7.56
N GLN A 36 -20.31 -5.04 -7.68
CA GLN A 36 -21.51 -4.20 -7.64
C GLN A 36 -22.56 -4.60 -8.70
N HIS A 37 -22.12 -4.90 -9.93
CA HIS A 37 -23.01 -5.40 -10.99
C HIS A 37 -23.72 -6.69 -10.63
N PHE A 38 -23.11 -7.53 -9.77
CA PHE A 38 -23.72 -8.76 -9.29
C PHE A 38 -24.65 -8.50 -8.09
N GLN A 39 -24.29 -7.59 -7.18
CA GLN A 39 -25.16 -7.16 -6.08
C GLN A 39 -26.49 -6.58 -6.59
N HIS A 40 -26.45 -5.78 -7.66
CA HIS A 40 -27.64 -5.19 -8.29
C HIS A 40 -28.64 -6.23 -8.79
N SER A 41 -28.19 -7.45 -9.10
CA SER A 41 -29.06 -8.53 -9.59
C SER A 41 -30.20 -8.92 -8.62
N LEU A 42 -30.01 -8.62 -7.32
CA LEU A 42 -31.00 -8.82 -6.24
C LEU A 42 -32.19 -7.85 -6.34
N PHE A 43 -32.00 -6.67 -6.96
CA PHE A 43 -32.97 -5.58 -7.02
C PHE A 43 -33.59 -5.39 -8.41
N MET A 44 -33.50 -6.42 -9.26
CA MET A 44 -33.95 -6.33 -10.65
C MET A 44 -35.48 -6.19 -10.77
N GLN A 45 -35.90 -5.47 -11.81
CA GLN A 45 -37.31 -5.24 -12.13
C GLN A 45 -37.99 -6.53 -12.63
N GLU A 46 -39.32 -6.57 -12.56
CA GLU A 46 -40.13 -7.70 -13.02
C GLU A 46 -39.91 -8.05 -14.51
N SER A 47 -39.52 -7.06 -15.31
CA SER A 47 -39.14 -7.25 -16.72
C SER A 47 -37.96 -8.21 -16.89
N VAL A 48 -37.01 -8.25 -15.95
CA VAL A 48 -35.88 -9.20 -15.95
C VAL A 48 -36.28 -10.49 -15.24
N VAL A 49 -36.97 -10.39 -14.11
CA VAL A 49 -37.35 -11.55 -13.29
C VAL A 49 -38.25 -12.51 -14.05
N SER A 50 -39.23 -11.99 -14.81
CA SER A 50 -40.13 -12.81 -15.63
C SER A 50 -39.42 -13.55 -16.78
N VAL A 51 -38.24 -13.10 -17.20
CA VAL A 51 -37.42 -13.77 -18.23
C VAL A 51 -36.65 -14.95 -17.62
N ARG A 52 -36.33 -14.91 -16.32
CA ARG A 52 -35.58 -15.96 -15.60
C ARG A 52 -36.30 -17.29 -15.49
N SER A 53 -37.60 -17.37 -15.78
CA SER A 53 -38.36 -18.63 -15.83
C SER A 53 -38.52 -19.20 -17.24
N LYS A 54 -38.12 -18.45 -18.28
CA LYS A 54 -38.27 -18.83 -19.69
C LYS A 54 -37.22 -19.83 -20.16
N THR A 55 -37.40 -20.34 -21.38
CA THR A 55 -36.44 -21.24 -22.03
C THR A 55 -35.16 -20.50 -22.44
N PHE A 56 -34.06 -21.21 -22.69
CA PHE A 56 -32.79 -20.57 -23.09
C PHE A 56 -32.91 -19.67 -24.33
N PRO A 57 -33.57 -20.09 -25.44
CA PRO A 57 -33.72 -19.23 -26.62
C PRO A 57 -34.45 -17.91 -26.32
N GLU A 58 -35.43 -17.93 -25.43
CA GLU A 58 -36.16 -16.73 -25.02
C GLU A 58 -35.32 -15.84 -24.09
N ARG A 59 -34.54 -16.45 -23.18
CA ARG A 59 -33.62 -15.72 -22.31
C ARG A 59 -32.54 -15.00 -23.10
N ILE A 60 -31.89 -15.70 -24.04
CA ILE A 60 -30.78 -15.15 -24.81
C ILE A 60 -31.26 -14.03 -25.73
N ALA A 61 -32.43 -14.18 -26.37
CA ALA A 61 -33.01 -13.12 -27.19
C ALA A 61 -33.34 -11.86 -26.36
N ALA A 62 -33.92 -12.04 -25.16
CA ALA A 62 -34.21 -10.92 -24.27
C ALA A 62 -32.93 -10.22 -23.78
N ALA A 63 -31.90 -10.98 -23.41
CA ALA A 63 -30.63 -10.43 -22.94
C ALA A 63 -29.84 -9.75 -24.08
N GLU A 64 -29.90 -10.27 -25.31
CA GLU A 64 -29.35 -9.61 -26.50
C GLU A 64 -30.05 -8.27 -26.78
N ALA A 65 -31.37 -8.18 -26.58
CA ALA A 65 -32.12 -6.94 -26.70
C ALA A 65 -31.72 -5.92 -25.62
N MET A 66 -31.56 -6.34 -24.36
CA MET A 66 -31.05 -5.49 -23.28
C MET A 66 -29.64 -4.97 -23.60
N LYS A 67 -28.75 -5.85 -24.06
CA LYS A 67 -27.40 -5.44 -24.51
C LYS A 67 -27.47 -4.42 -25.65
N ALA A 68 -28.36 -4.59 -26.62
CA ALA A 68 -28.53 -3.64 -27.72
C ALA A 68 -28.97 -2.26 -27.22
N ALA A 69 -29.97 -2.21 -26.33
CA ALA A 69 -30.39 -0.96 -25.67
C ALA A 69 -29.24 -0.30 -24.90
N GLY A 70 -28.41 -1.10 -24.21
CA GLY A 70 -27.20 -0.62 -23.56
C GLY A 70 -26.19 0.00 -24.53
N ASN A 71 -26.01 -0.58 -25.71
CA ASN A 71 -25.14 -0.01 -26.76
C ASN A 71 -25.70 1.33 -27.27
N ASP A 72 -27.02 1.45 -27.43
CA ASP A 72 -27.66 2.69 -27.85
C ASP A 72 -27.44 3.80 -26.82
N HIS A 73 -27.68 3.51 -25.53
CA HIS A 73 -27.37 4.44 -24.44
C HIS A 73 -25.89 4.80 -24.39
N PHE A 74 -24.99 3.83 -24.61
CA PHE A 74 -23.56 4.07 -24.65
C PHE A 74 -23.15 5.01 -25.79
N ASN A 75 -23.81 4.89 -26.94
CA ASN A 75 -23.58 5.78 -28.08
C ASN A 75 -24.16 7.18 -27.84
N SER A 76 -25.21 7.31 -27.04
CA SER A 76 -25.79 8.58 -26.59
C SER A 76 -25.07 9.22 -25.38
N GLU A 77 -23.90 8.70 -24.97
CA GLU A 77 -23.15 9.12 -23.78
C GLU A 77 -23.90 8.96 -22.43
N ALA A 78 -25.02 8.22 -22.43
CA ALA A 78 -25.82 7.87 -21.26
C ALA A 78 -25.21 6.62 -20.59
N PHE A 79 -24.05 6.79 -19.95
CA PHE A 79 -23.23 5.66 -19.50
C PHE A 79 -23.81 4.90 -18.30
N GLU A 80 -24.59 5.54 -17.43
CA GLU A 80 -25.21 4.87 -16.28
C GLU A 80 -26.35 3.96 -16.72
N GLU A 81 -27.18 4.47 -17.63
CA GLU A 81 -28.25 3.73 -18.28
C GLU A 81 -27.69 2.57 -19.12
N ALA A 82 -26.59 2.80 -19.84
CA ALA A 82 -25.90 1.76 -20.57
C ALA A 82 -25.43 0.62 -19.65
N VAL A 83 -24.78 0.95 -18.54
CA VAL A 83 -24.34 -0.04 -17.54
C VAL A 83 -25.53 -0.80 -16.97
N ALA A 84 -26.60 -0.11 -16.59
CA ALA A 84 -27.80 -0.74 -16.07
C ALA A 84 -28.41 -1.75 -17.06
N GLU A 85 -28.45 -1.44 -18.36
CA GLU A 85 -28.92 -2.38 -19.38
C GLU A 85 -28.00 -3.61 -19.54
N TYR A 86 -26.67 -3.43 -19.49
CA TYR A 86 -25.74 -4.57 -19.51
C TYR A 86 -25.88 -5.45 -18.25
N GLU A 87 -26.09 -4.84 -17.09
CA GLU A 87 -26.35 -5.55 -15.83
C GLU A 87 -27.65 -6.34 -15.90
N LYS A 88 -28.73 -5.78 -16.47
CA LYS A 88 -29.98 -6.50 -16.71
C LYS A 88 -29.74 -7.74 -17.57
N ALA A 89 -28.99 -7.61 -18.66
CA ALA A 89 -28.67 -8.73 -19.55
C ALA A 89 -27.91 -9.86 -18.81
N LEU A 90 -26.96 -9.52 -17.95
CA LEU A 90 -26.23 -10.49 -17.11
C LEU A 90 -27.12 -11.13 -16.04
N ALA A 91 -27.99 -10.33 -15.40
CA ALA A 91 -28.86 -10.74 -14.32
C ALA A 91 -30.02 -11.67 -14.75
N VAL A 92 -30.19 -11.92 -16.05
CA VAL A 92 -31.04 -13.01 -16.58
C VAL A 92 -30.43 -14.39 -16.28
N PHE A 93 -29.10 -14.48 -16.27
CA PHE A 93 -28.37 -15.75 -16.20
C PHE A 93 -27.62 -15.98 -14.90
N LYS A 94 -27.06 -14.94 -14.28
CA LYS A 94 -26.37 -15.04 -12.99
C LYS A 94 -26.93 -13.99 -12.05
N TYR A 95 -27.60 -14.40 -10.98
CA TYR A 95 -28.27 -13.47 -10.07
C TYR A 95 -28.39 -13.99 -8.64
N LEU A 96 -28.71 -13.06 -7.74
CA LEU A 96 -28.98 -13.32 -6.33
C LEU A 96 -30.49 -13.43 -6.09
N GLU A 97 -30.88 -14.42 -5.29
CA GLU A 97 -32.20 -14.53 -4.68
C GLU A 97 -32.07 -14.60 -3.17
N ASN A 98 -33.06 -14.05 -2.47
CA ASN A 98 -33.14 -14.13 -1.02
C ASN A 98 -34.29 -15.07 -0.64
N LYS A 99 -34.01 -16.04 0.25
CA LYS A 99 -34.99 -16.99 0.76
C LYS A 99 -36.12 -16.34 1.57
N ASP A 100 -35.82 -15.27 2.31
CA ASP A 100 -36.80 -14.61 3.17
C ASP A 100 -37.64 -13.61 2.36
N PRO A 101 -38.94 -13.83 2.11
CA PRO A 101 -39.79 -12.86 1.39
C PRO A 101 -39.88 -11.48 2.07
N GLY A 102 -39.56 -11.40 3.36
CA GLY A 102 -39.53 -10.17 4.16
C GLY A 102 -38.16 -9.45 4.20
N TRP A 103 -37.16 -9.93 3.46
CA TRP A 103 -35.78 -9.40 3.50
C TRP A 103 -35.70 -7.88 3.26
N LYS A 104 -36.58 -7.32 2.41
CA LYS A 104 -36.61 -5.87 2.15
C LYS A 104 -36.87 -5.02 3.41
N LYS A 105 -37.53 -5.58 4.43
CA LYS A 105 -37.80 -4.89 5.71
C LYS A 105 -36.79 -5.23 6.79
N LYS A 106 -36.34 -6.49 6.84
CA LYS A 106 -35.41 -6.98 7.87
C LYS A 106 -33.96 -6.60 7.58
N GLY A 107 -33.58 -6.59 6.31
CA GLY A 107 -32.23 -6.39 5.83
C GLY A 107 -31.74 -7.60 5.03
N ILE A 108 -30.52 -7.49 4.49
CA ILE A 108 -29.86 -8.57 3.75
C ILE A 108 -28.95 -9.32 4.72
N GLU A 109 -29.08 -10.64 4.76
CA GLU A 109 -28.24 -11.54 5.56
C GLU A 109 -27.64 -12.59 4.63
N ASP A 110 -26.35 -12.87 4.78
CA ASP A 110 -25.61 -13.81 3.91
C ASP A 110 -26.19 -15.23 3.98
N THR A 111 -26.75 -15.64 5.13
CA THR A 111 -27.36 -16.97 5.33
C THR A 111 -28.57 -17.24 4.45
N ASP A 112 -29.28 -16.17 4.06
CA ASP A 112 -30.50 -16.24 3.25
C ASP A 112 -30.23 -16.01 1.76
N MET A 113 -28.99 -15.69 1.39
CA MET A 113 -28.60 -15.46 -0.01
C MET A 113 -28.41 -16.79 -0.76
N ILE A 114 -29.01 -16.85 -1.96
CA ILE A 114 -28.80 -17.92 -2.93
C ILE A 114 -28.22 -17.31 -4.20
N VAL A 115 -27.09 -17.86 -4.64
CA VAL A 115 -26.51 -17.56 -5.95
C VAL A 115 -27.09 -18.52 -6.97
N ILE A 116 -27.76 -17.99 -7.99
CA ILE A 116 -28.27 -18.77 -9.12
C ILE A 116 -27.41 -18.47 -10.34
N ASN A 117 -26.85 -19.52 -10.94
CA ASN A 117 -26.08 -19.45 -12.18
C ASN A 117 -26.66 -20.42 -13.21
N PHE A 118 -27.25 -19.87 -14.26
CA PHE A 118 -27.82 -20.64 -15.35
C PHE A 118 -26.70 -21.19 -16.26
N GLN A 119 -26.76 -22.49 -16.50
CA GLN A 119 -25.88 -23.21 -17.42
C GLN A 119 -26.72 -23.90 -18.49
N CYS A 120 -26.24 -23.86 -19.72
CA CYS A 120 -26.87 -24.55 -20.84
C CYS A 120 -26.44 -26.01 -20.86
N SER A 121 -27.34 -26.92 -21.20
CA SER A 121 -27.00 -28.34 -21.38
C SER A 121 -26.22 -28.58 -22.67
N ASP A 122 -26.48 -27.77 -23.70
CA ASP A 122 -25.79 -27.84 -24.98
C ASP A 122 -24.52 -26.97 -24.99
N PRO A 123 -23.36 -27.50 -25.42
CA PRO A 123 -22.11 -26.75 -25.47
C PRO A 123 -22.11 -25.54 -26.40
N GLU A 124 -22.82 -25.57 -27.52
CA GLU A 124 -22.87 -24.42 -28.47
C GLU A 124 -23.70 -23.29 -27.88
N ASP A 125 -24.84 -23.60 -27.26
CA ASP A 125 -25.64 -22.64 -26.51
C ASP A 125 -24.87 -22.04 -25.32
N GLN A 126 -24.09 -22.85 -24.60
CA GLN A 126 -23.23 -22.37 -23.52
C GLN A 126 -22.17 -21.39 -24.05
N LYS A 127 -21.53 -21.71 -25.18
CA LYS A 127 -20.57 -20.81 -25.83
C LYS A 127 -21.21 -19.50 -26.28
N ARG A 128 -22.44 -19.55 -26.83
CA ARG A 128 -23.20 -18.35 -27.18
C ARG A 128 -23.49 -17.49 -25.95
N LEU A 129 -23.88 -18.12 -24.84
CA LEU A 129 -24.09 -17.43 -23.56
C LEU A 129 -22.79 -16.76 -23.05
N ASP A 130 -21.66 -17.47 -23.13
CA ASP A 130 -20.38 -16.93 -22.67
C ASP A 130 -19.93 -15.74 -23.54
N ILE A 131 -20.12 -15.80 -24.85
CA ILE A 131 -19.87 -14.67 -25.76
C ILE A 131 -20.71 -13.44 -25.37
N LEU A 132 -21.99 -13.63 -25.04
CA LEU A 132 -22.86 -12.55 -24.58
C LEU A 132 -22.34 -11.97 -23.25
N LYS A 133 -22.04 -12.82 -22.26
CA LYS A 133 -21.52 -12.40 -20.95
C LYS A 133 -20.21 -11.62 -21.08
N ILE A 134 -19.24 -12.16 -21.82
CA ILE A 134 -17.96 -11.50 -22.13
C ILE A 134 -18.22 -10.11 -22.73
N SER A 135 -19.13 -10.01 -23.71
CA SER A 135 -19.44 -8.73 -24.33
C SER A 135 -20.05 -7.72 -23.34
N CYS A 136 -20.94 -8.15 -22.43
CA CYS A 136 -21.53 -7.26 -21.43
C CYS A 136 -20.48 -6.82 -20.39
N TYR A 137 -19.65 -7.73 -19.87
CA TYR A 137 -18.57 -7.40 -18.95
C TYR A 137 -17.57 -6.42 -19.58
N LEU A 138 -17.19 -6.67 -20.83
CA LEU A 138 -16.35 -5.76 -21.59
C LEU A 138 -17.02 -4.40 -21.77
N ASN A 139 -18.32 -4.32 -22.01
CA ASN A 139 -19.01 -3.04 -22.18
C ASN A 139 -19.12 -2.25 -20.85
N ILE A 140 -19.38 -2.93 -19.74
CA ILE A 140 -19.33 -2.36 -18.38
C ILE A 140 -17.91 -1.81 -18.09
N ALA A 141 -16.87 -2.57 -18.45
CA ALA A 141 -15.47 -2.13 -18.41
C ALA A 141 -15.09 -1.11 -19.50
N GLY A 142 -15.93 -0.94 -20.53
CA GLY A 142 -15.68 -0.07 -21.70
C GLY A 142 -16.12 1.38 -21.47
N ARG A 143 -16.98 1.62 -20.47
CA ARG A 143 -17.33 2.96 -19.96
C ARG A 143 -16.10 3.85 -19.71
N TRP A 144 -15.00 3.22 -19.32
CA TRP A 144 -13.80 3.88 -18.82
C TRP A 144 -12.86 4.38 -19.93
N THR A 145 -12.86 3.75 -21.11
CA THR A 145 -11.83 4.01 -22.14
C THR A 145 -12.17 5.13 -23.12
N LYS A 146 -13.45 5.45 -23.34
CA LYS A 146 -13.85 6.54 -24.26
C LYS A 146 -13.55 7.95 -23.71
N GLY A 147 -13.52 8.11 -22.38
CA GLY A 147 -13.13 9.38 -21.75
C GLY A 147 -11.65 9.74 -21.95
N PHE A 148 -10.80 8.76 -22.25
CA PHE A 148 -9.34 8.92 -22.33
C PHE A 148 -8.84 9.30 -23.75
N PHE A 149 -9.58 8.95 -24.81
CA PHE A 149 -9.16 9.18 -26.19
C PHE A 149 -9.20 10.65 -26.63
N PHE A 150 -9.86 11.52 -25.86
CA PHE A 150 -9.94 12.97 -26.13
C PHE A 150 -8.85 13.80 -25.42
N GLN A 151 -7.85 13.17 -24.80
CA GLN A 151 -6.73 13.87 -24.13
C GLN A 151 -5.62 14.35 -25.11
N GLY A 152 -5.81 14.19 -26.42
CA GLY A 152 -4.76 14.38 -27.43
C GLY A 152 -4.77 15.68 -28.25
N TYR A 153 -5.63 16.67 -27.94
CA TYR A 153 -5.71 17.92 -28.72
C TYR A 153 -5.69 19.16 -27.81
N TYR A 154 -4.52 19.84 -27.81
CA TYR A 154 -4.20 21.26 -27.58
C TYR A 154 -4.77 22.05 -26.38
N ASP A 155 -3.82 22.53 -25.56
CA ASP A 155 -3.69 23.90 -25.01
C ASP A 155 -4.94 24.80 -25.03
N LEU A 156 -5.55 25.02 -23.85
CA LEU A 156 -6.03 26.36 -23.44
C LEU A 156 -6.46 26.39 -21.96
N LEU A 157 -5.91 27.36 -21.26
CA LEU A 157 -5.92 27.63 -19.81
C LEU A 157 -7.29 28.05 -19.25
N HIS A 158 -8.41 27.45 -19.68
CA HIS A 158 -9.76 27.88 -19.24
C HIS A 158 -10.74 26.73 -19.01
N LEU A 159 -10.25 25.56 -18.58
CA LEU A 159 -11.12 24.39 -18.36
C LEU A 159 -10.82 23.64 -17.05
N PHE A 160 -10.38 24.35 -16.00
CA PHE A 160 -10.12 23.71 -14.71
C PHE A 160 -11.42 23.23 -14.00
N ASP A 161 -12.58 23.78 -14.35
CA ASP A 161 -13.85 23.45 -13.69
C ASP A 161 -14.77 22.49 -14.48
N VAL A 162 -14.53 22.28 -15.78
CA VAL A 162 -15.33 21.33 -16.60
C VAL A 162 -14.66 19.96 -16.74
N VAL A 163 -13.32 19.90 -16.65
CA VAL A 163 -12.60 18.62 -16.60
C VAL A 163 -12.92 17.87 -15.30
N VAL A 164 -13.16 18.56 -14.18
CA VAL A 164 -13.61 17.93 -12.93
C VAL A 164 -15.00 17.27 -13.06
N ALA A 165 -15.80 17.67 -14.04
CA ALA A 165 -17.18 17.18 -14.23
C ALA A 165 -17.33 15.97 -15.16
N LYS A 166 -16.31 15.60 -15.96
CA LYS A 166 -16.32 14.35 -16.77
C LYS A 166 -15.51 13.18 -16.16
N PHE A 167 -14.97 13.36 -14.94
CA PHE A 167 -14.37 12.32 -14.08
C PHE A 167 -15.42 11.56 -13.23
N LYS A 168 -16.67 11.49 -13.69
CA LYS A 168 -17.83 11.42 -12.79
C LYS A 168 -18.21 10.07 -12.19
N LEU A 169 -17.60 8.96 -12.59
CA LEU A 169 -17.55 7.78 -11.72
C LEU A 169 -16.10 7.35 -11.66
N LYS A 170 -15.48 7.30 -10.47
CA LYS A 170 -14.11 6.83 -10.25
C LYS A 170 -14.13 5.38 -9.73
N GLU A 171 -14.99 4.56 -10.31
CA GLU A 171 -15.21 3.16 -9.91
C GLU A 171 -14.25 2.20 -10.64
N PHE A 172 -12.95 2.47 -10.55
CA PHE A 172 -11.91 1.55 -11.02
C PHE A 172 -12.05 0.13 -10.47
N PRO A 173 -12.46 -0.09 -9.19
CA PRO A 173 -12.71 -1.43 -8.68
C PRO A 173 -13.77 -2.21 -9.46
N VAL A 174 -14.84 -1.55 -9.90
CA VAL A 174 -15.91 -2.19 -10.70
C VAL A 174 -15.37 -2.60 -12.07
N CYS A 175 -14.56 -1.76 -12.70
CA CYS A 175 -13.89 -2.09 -13.97
C CYS A 175 -12.96 -3.31 -13.82
N ILE A 176 -12.13 -3.33 -12.77
CA ILE A 176 -11.21 -4.44 -12.50
C ILE A 176 -11.99 -5.74 -12.31
N ARG A 177 -13.06 -5.72 -11.49
CA ARG A 177 -13.91 -6.90 -11.27
C ARG A 177 -14.63 -7.37 -12.53
N ALA A 178 -15.16 -6.46 -13.35
CA ALA A 178 -15.78 -6.84 -14.63
C ALA A 178 -14.75 -7.46 -15.60
N CYS A 179 -13.50 -6.98 -15.60
CA CYS A 179 -12.43 -7.59 -16.38
C CYS A 179 -12.00 -8.96 -15.81
N ASP A 180 -11.98 -9.12 -14.49
CA ASP A 180 -11.73 -10.42 -13.83
C ASP A 180 -12.82 -11.44 -14.25
N ASP A 181 -14.10 -11.10 -14.12
CA ASP A 181 -15.24 -11.93 -14.56
C ASP A 181 -15.15 -12.29 -16.06
N CYS A 182 -14.70 -11.34 -16.90
CA CYS A 182 -14.48 -11.60 -18.32
C CYS A 182 -13.36 -12.62 -18.57
N LEU A 183 -12.26 -12.53 -17.80
CA LEU A 183 -11.10 -13.40 -17.94
C LEU A 183 -11.32 -14.79 -17.33
N GLU A 184 -12.27 -14.94 -16.41
CA GLU A 184 -12.77 -16.25 -15.96
C GLU A 184 -13.47 -17.01 -17.09
N LEU A 185 -14.16 -16.30 -18.00
CA LEU A 185 -14.84 -16.88 -19.16
C LEU A 185 -13.91 -17.06 -20.37
N ASP A 186 -13.07 -16.07 -20.66
CA ASP A 186 -12.09 -16.09 -21.74
C ASP A 186 -10.71 -15.61 -21.24
N PRO A 187 -9.84 -16.55 -20.82
CA PRO A 187 -8.51 -16.22 -20.31
C PRO A 187 -7.59 -15.55 -21.33
N ASN A 188 -7.89 -15.62 -22.63
CA ASN A 188 -7.04 -15.06 -23.68
C ASN A 188 -7.56 -13.70 -24.18
N ASN A 189 -8.48 -13.05 -23.45
CA ASN A 189 -9.07 -11.80 -23.90
C ASN A 189 -8.13 -10.60 -23.77
N VAL A 190 -7.52 -10.20 -24.89
CA VAL A 190 -6.60 -9.04 -24.98
C VAL A 190 -7.25 -7.74 -24.49
N LYS A 191 -8.54 -7.52 -24.82
CA LYS A 191 -9.26 -6.29 -24.43
C LYS A 191 -9.49 -6.22 -22.92
N ALA A 192 -9.80 -7.34 -22.27
CA ALA A 192 -9.97 -7.40 -20.83
C ALA A 192 -8.66 -7.10 -20.09
N TYR A 193 -7.55 -7.73 -20.51
CA TYR A 193 -6.23 -7.43 -19.93
C TYR A 193 -5.84 -5.97 -20.12
N TYR A 194 -6.01 -5.42 -21.32
CA TYR A 194 -5.68 -4.02 -21.59
C TYR A 194 -6.51 -3.05 -20.74
N ARG A 195 -7.82 -3.25 -20.63
CA ARG A 195 -8.71 -2.41 -19.82
C ARG A 195 -8.43 -2.53 -18.33
N ARG A 196 -8.14 -3.73 -17.83
CA ARG A 196 -7.75 -3.94 -16.43
C ARG A 196 -6.44 -3.25 -16.11
N ALA A 197 -5.44 -3.34 -16.98
CA ALA A 197 -4.17 -2.63 -16.82
C ALA A 197 -4.37 -1.11 -16.78
N GLN A 198 -5.21 -0.55 -17.66
CA GLN A 198 -5.56 0.88 -17.60
C GLN A 198 -6.27 1.25 -16.29
N ALA A 199 -7.22 0.44 -15.83
CA ALA A 199 -7.95 0.69 -14.58
C ALA A 199 -7.04 0.62 -13.34
N LEU A 200 -5.96 -0.17 -13.40
CA LEU A 200 -4.97 -0.29 -12.32
C LEU A 200 -4.02 0.90 -12.23
N ILE A 201 -3.69 1.58 -13.34
CA ILE A 201 -2.71 2.69 -13.35
C ILE A 201 -3.35 4.07 -13.29
N THR A 202 -4.65 4.18 -13.63
CA THR A 202 -5.35 5.48 -13.68
C THR A 202 -5.62 6.11 -12.31
N PRO A 203 -5.96 5.37 -11.23
CA PRO A 203 -6.15 5.98 -9.92
C PRO A 203 -4.88 6.69 -9.43
N ALA A 204 -5.02 7.88 -8.83
CA ALA A 204 -3.88 8.59 -8.23
C ALA A 204 -3.28 7.84 -7.02
N SER A 205 -4.06 6.95 -6.41
CA SER A 205 -3.62 6.05 -5.33
C SER A 205 -2.85 4.83 -5.83
N SER A 206 -2.68 4.66 -7.14
CA SER A 206 -1.98 3.50 -7.71
C SER A 206 -0.51 3.56 -7.35
N GLY A 207 -0.01 2.49 -6.71
CA GLY A 207 1.37 2.38 -6.29
C GLY A 207 2.15 1.39 -7.14
N ALA A 208 3.34 1.06 -6.65
CA ALA A 208 4.24 0.10 -7.29
C ALA A 208 3.58 -1.26 -7.62
N LEU A 209 2.70 -1.75 -6.73
CA LEU A 209 2.04 -3.05 -6.86
C LEU A 209 1.03 -3.08 -8.01
N GLU A 210 0.21 -2.04 -8.13
CA GLU A 210 -0.78 -1.92 -9.21
C GLU A 210 -0.09 -1.79 -10.56
N PHE A 211 1.02 -1.07 -10.63
CA PHE A 211 1.85 -0.95 -11.83
C PHE A 211 2.46 -2.29 -12.24
N ASP A 212 3.03 -3.05 -11.30
CA ASP A 212 3.59 -4.37 -11.58
C ASP A 212 2.48 -5.35 -12.05
N ARG A 213 1.29 -5.30 -11.45
CA ARG A 213 0.12 -6.07 -11.91
C ARG A 213 -0.34 -5.66 -13.30
N ALA A 214 -0.37 -4.36 -13.62
CA ALA A 214 -0.73 -3.85 -14.94
C ALA A 214 0.29 -4.28 -16.01
N ILE A 215 1.59 -4.27 -15.70
CA ILE A 215 2.65 -4.77 -16.60
C ILE A 215 2.45 -6.26 -16.87
N ALA A 216 2.18 -7.08 -15.84
CA ALA A 216 1.91 -8.50 -16.01
C ALA A 216 0.67 -8.77 -16.90
N ASP A 217 -0.38 -7.96 -16.76
CA ASP A 217 -1.57 -8.03 -17.62
C ASP A 217 -1.24 -7.68 -19.08
N LEU A 218 -0.46 -6.63 -19.32
CA LEU A 218 -0.06 -6.24 -20.66
C LEU A 218 0.92 -7.23 -21.30
N GLN A 219 1.78 -7.88 -20.51
CA GLN A 219 2.63 -8.97 -20.99
C GLN A 219 1.81 -10.18 -21.44
N ARG A 220 0.76 -10.55 -20.69
CA ARG A 220 -0.18 -11.59 -21.10
C ARG A 220 -0.93 -11.19 -22.37
N ALA A 221 -1.42 -9.96 -22.44
CA ALA A 221 -2.06 -9.42 -23.64
C ALA A 221 -1.14 -9.46 -24.86
N TYR A 222 0.14 -9.10 -24.68
CA TYR A 222 1.16 -9.12 -25.73
C TYR A 222 1.51 -10.54 -26.20
N ALA A 223 1.50 -11.51 -25.29
CA ALA A 223 1.73 -12.92 -25.63
C ALA A 223 0.60 -13.51 -26.49
N VAL A 224 -0.63 -13.01 -26.33
CA VAL A 224 -1.78 -13.43 -27.15
C VAL A 224 -1.82 -12.68 -28.49
N ASP A 225 -1.63 -11.36 -28.48
CA ASP A 225 -1.64 -10.49 -29.67
C ASP A 225 -0.45 -9.53 -29.65
N SER A 226 0.64 -9.95 -30.30
CA SER A 226 1.89 -9.18 -30.39
C SER A 226 1.80 -7.99 -31.35
N GLU A 227 0.84 -8.00 -32.28
CA GLU A 227 0.68 -6.96 -33.29
C GLU A 227 -0.07 -5.74 -32.74
N ASN A 228 -0.81 -5.90 -31.65
CA ASN A 228 -1.57 -4.82 -31.03
C ASN A 228 -0.69 -3.61 -30.66
N ARG A 229 -0.88 -2.51 -31.39
CA ARG A 229 -0.08 -1.28 -31.21
C ARG A 229 -0.30 -0.64 -29.84
N GLU A 230 -1.52 -0.66 -29.32
CA GLU A 230 -1.86 0.00 -28.06
C GLU A 230 -1.29 -0.74 -26.86
N VAL A 231 -1.39 -2.07 -26.85
CA VAL A 231 -0.77 -2.91 -25.81
C VAL A 231 0.75 -2.69 -25.79
N ARG A 232 1.40 -2.70 -26.97
CA ARG A 232 2.84 -2.46 -27.08
C ARG A 232 3.26 -1.08 -26.60
N LYS A 233 2.47 -0.05 -26.92
CA LYS A 233 2.75 1.33 -26.51
C LYS A 233 2.66 1.45 -24.98
N LEU A 234 1.55 1.00 -24.41
CA LEU A 234 1.30 1.10 -22.97
C LEU A 234 2.29 0.25 -22.16
N LEU A 235 2.61 -0.97 -22.62
CA LEU A 235 3.59 -1.83 -21.97
C LEU A 235 4.97 -1.16 -21.90
N ARG A 236 5.41 -0.55 -23.01
CA ARG A 236 6.70 0.13 -23.08
C ARG A 236 6.75 1.33 -22.14
N GLU A 237 5.70 2.13 -22.13
CA GLU A 237 5.56 3.29 -21.24
C GLU A 237 5.61 2.88 -19.77
N LEU A 238 4.84 1.87 -19.36
CA LEU A 238 4.84 1.39 -17.98
C LEU A 238 6.19 0.77 -17.56
N MET A 239 6.85 0.03 -18.45
CA MET A 239 8.17 -0.52 -18.16
C MET A 239 9.23 0.57 -17.99
N GLU A 240 9.18 1.62 -18.81
CA GLU A 240 10.08 2.77 -18.68
C GLU A 240 9.84 3.53 -17.38
N GLN A 241 8.58 3.82 -17.06
CA GLN A 241 8.20 4.46 -15.79
C GLN A 241 8.66 3.62 -14.59
N ARG A 242 8.46 2.30 -14.62
CA ARG A 242 8.89 1.40 -13.53
C ARG A 242 10.41 1.35 -13.39
N THR A 243 11.14 1.38 -14.50
CA THR A 243 12.60 1.40 -14.50
C THR A 243 13.13 2.72 -13.93
N ARG A 244 12.53 3.85 -14.32
CA ARG A 244 12.86 5.18 -13.79
C ARG A 244 12.58 5.29 -12.29
N GLN A 245 11.43 4.79 -11.84
CA GLN A 245 11.09 4.73 -10.41
C GLN A 245 12.12 3.90 -9.64
N ARG A 246 12.44 2.68 -10.09
CA ARG A 246 13.44 1.84 -9.42
C ARG A 246 14.83 2.47 -9.41
N ALA A 247 15.21 3.22 -10.45
CA ALA A 247 16.47 3.96 -10.49
C ALA A 247 16.48 5.10 -9.45
N LEU A 248 15.41 5.90 -9.39
CA LEU A 248 15.24 6.96 -8.40
C LEU A 248 15.22 6.42 -6.97
N ASP A 249 14.46 5.35 -6.73
CA ASP A 249 14.39 4.67 -5.42
C ASP A 249 15.79 4.16 -5.03
N LYS A 250 16.53 3.58 -5.98
CA LYS A 250 17.91 3.16 -5.72
C LYS A 250 18.81 4.35 -5.40
N GLU A 251 18.73 5.46 -6.13
CA GLU A 251 19.56 6.64 -5.85
C GLU A 251 19.21 7.27 -4.50
N THR A 252 17.92 7.38 -4.17
CA THR A 252 17.42 7.99 -2.94
C THR A 252 17.67 7.11 -1.72
N PHE A 253 17.48 5.79 -1.84
CA PHE A 253 17.48 4.87 -0.71
C PHE A 253 18.73 3.97 -0.60
N SER A 254 19.60 3.87 -1.62
CA SER A 254 20.82 3.02 -1.53
C SER A 254 21.79 3.44 -0.43
N GLY A 255 21.81 4.73 -0.09
CA GLY A 255 22.60 5.26 1.02
C GLY A 255 21.90 5.23 2.37
N MET A 256 20.63 4.81 2.43
CA MET A 256 19.82 4.83 3.66
C MET A 256 20.00 3.53 4.46
N PHE A 257 20.20 2.40 3.78
CA PHE A 257 20.49 1.10 4.42
C PHE A 257 21.96 0.94 4.85
N ASN A 258 22.90 1.60 4.15
CA ASN A 258 24.31 1.63 4.56
C ASN A 258 24.58 2.56 5.76
N ARG A 259 23.62 3.44 6.08
CA ARG A 259 23.62 4.26 7.30
C ARG A 259 22.94 3.54 8.48
N GLY A 260 22.55 2.28 8.28
CA GLY A 260 21.83 1.43 9.22
C GLY A 260 22.69 0.79 10.31
N HIS A 261 23.34 1.59 11.14
CA HIS A 261 23.27 1.41 12.59
C HIS A 261 22.36 2.54 13.08
N VAL A 262 21.05 2.40 12.83
CA VAL A 262 20.04 3.38 13.27
C VAL A 262 19.62 3.10 14.72
N TYR A 263 20.11 2.00 15.29
CA TYR A 263 20.17 1.75 16.72
C TYR A 263 21.56 1.17 17.01
N ASP A 264 22.36 1.89 17.79
CA ASP A 264 23.44 1.24 18.52
C ASP A 264 22.76 0.53 19.69
N GLU A 265 22.88 -0.80 19.80
CA GLU A 265 22.28 -1.56 20.92
C GLU A 265 22.81 -1.04 22.28
N THR A 266 23.97 -0.37 22.26
CA THR A 266 24.54 0.37 23.38
C THR A 266 23.69 1.60 23.77
N GLU A 267 23.13 2.35 22.83
CA GLU A 267 22.30 3.53 23.10
C GLU A 267 20.89 3.16 23.59
N ALA A 268 20.28 2.10 23.04
CA ALA A 268 18.98 1.61 23.52
C ALA A 268 19.08 0.88 24.87
N ALA A 269 20.16 0.13 25.12
CA ALA A 269 20.43 -0.46 26.43
C ALA A 269 20.78 0.59 27.48
N GLN A 270 21.44 1.68 27.10
CA GLN A 270 21.66 2.84 27.97
C GLN A 270 20.33 3.57 28.22
N ASP A 271 19.54 3.93 27.21
CA ASP A 271 18.26 4.62 27.42
C ASP A 271 17.27 3.79 28.25
N ALA A 272 17.31 2.45 28.18
CA ALA A 272 16.50 1.58 29.03
C ALA A 272 17.00 1.46 30.49
N GLN A 273 18.28 1.77 30.75
CA GLN A 273 18.91 1.77 32.09
C GLN A 273 19.14 3.18 32.68
N VAL A 274 18.91 4.25 31.91
CA VAL A 274 19.11 5.63 32.36
C VAL A 274 18.02 6.00 33.37
N ASP A 275 18.46 6.31 34.58
CA ASP A 275 17.66 6.81 35.71
C ASP A 275 16.73 7.95 35.26
N GLU A 276 15.49 7.99 35.76
CA GLU A 276 14.45 8.96 35.38
C GLU A 276 14.98 10.41 35.47
N ALA A 277 15.88 10.66 36.43
CA ALA A 277 16.57 11.93 36.64
C ALA A 277 17.48 12.36 35.47
N ALA A 278 18.16 11.43 34.81
CA ALA A 278 19.04 11.74 33.67
C ALA A 278 18.23 11.98 32.38
N ARG A 279 17.07 11.32 32.24
CA ARG A 279 16.10 11.64 31.17
C ARG A 279 15.48 13.03 31.34
N GLU A 280 15.30 13.46 32.59
CA GLU A 280 14.82 14.81 32.90
C GLU A 280 15.86 15.87 32.56
N GLN A 281 17.13 15.63 32.91
CA GLN A 281 18.22 16.54 32.55
C GLN A 281 18.37 16.69 31.03
N LYS A 282 18.26 15.59 30.27
CA LYS A 282 18.32 15.62 28.80
C LYS A 282 17.15 16.41 28.20
N PHE A 283 15.93 16.18 28.69
CA PHE A 283 14.76 16.95 28.24
C PHE A 283 14.89 18.45 28.56
N GLN A 284 15.43 18.79 29.73
CA GLN A 284 15.64 20.19 30.10
C GLN A 284 16.69 20.87 29.22
N GLN A 285 17.75 20.15 28.83
CA GLN A 285 18.75 20.64 27.86
C GLN A 285 18.13 20.87 26.48
N GLU A 286 17.32 19.93 25.98
CA GLU A 286 16.64 20.06 24.69
C GLU A 286 15.66 21.26 24.66
N VAL A 287 14.94 21.49 25.77
CA VAL A 287 14.09 22.66 25.95
C VAL A 287 14.92 23.95 25.93
N GLU A 288 16.03 24.00 26.64
CA GLU A 288 16.90 25.18 26.71
C GLU A 288 17.53 25.51 25.36
N GLU A 289 17.94 24.50 24.59
CA GLU A 289 18.44 24.65 23.22
C GLU A 289 17.35 25.19 22.28
N ALA A 290 16.13 24.65 22.36
CA ALA A 290 14.99 25.12 21.58
C ALA A 290 14.61 26.57 21.94
N GLU A 291 14.69 26.95 23.22
CA GLU A 291 14.50 28.33 23.66
C GLU A 291 15.61 29.25 23.15
N ALA A 292 16.87 28.81 23.16
CA ALA A 292 17.99 29.57 22.61
C ALA A 292 17.81 29.81 21.11
N LEU A 293 17.29 28.81 20.40
CA LEU A 293 16.93 28.91 18.98
C LEU A 293 15.79 29.92 18.77
N ALA A 294 14.74 29.90 19.60
CA ALA A 294 13.68 30.91 19.57
C ALA A 294 14.21 32.34 19.83
N ARG A 295 15.11 32.53 20.80
CA ARG A 295 15.80 33.82 21.06
C ARG A 295 16.61 34.28 19.84
N GLY A 296 17.28 33.36 19.16
CA GLY A 296 18.03 33.64 17.93
C GLY A 296 17.14 34.09 16.77
N PHE A 297 15.91 33.57 16.65
CA PHE A 297 14.93 34.02 15.65
C PHE A 297 14.33 35.39 15.99
N GLU A 298 14.11 35.70 17.27
CA GLU A 298 13.69 37.04 17.71
C GLU A 298 14.75 38.11 17.44
N ALA A 299 16.02 37.82 17.73
CA ALA A 299 17.13 38.73 17.43
C ALA A 299 17.27 39.05 15.93
N LYS A 300 16.81 38.14 15.07
CA LYS A 300 16.78 38.30 13.60
C LYS A 300 15.48 38.95 13.10
N GLY A 301 14.60 39.43 13.99
CA GLY A 301 13.33 40.07 13.64
C GLY A 301 12.22 39.12 13.16
N LYS A 302 12.40 37.79 13.31
CA LYS A 302 11.44 36.76 12.89
C LYS A 302 10.58 36.29 14.06
N ALA A 303 9.77 37.20 14.59
CA ALA A 303 8.98 36.97 15.81
C ALA A 303 7.93 35.83 15.69
N GLU A 304 7.36 35.62 14.50
CA GLU A 304 6.35 34.56 14.29
C GLU A 304 6.95 33.15 14.45
N TYR A 305 8.14 32.92 13.90
CA TYR A 305 8.83 31.63 14.04
C TYR A 305 9.23 31.34 15.48
N ALA A 306 9.71 32.36 16.19
CA ALA A 306 10.05 32.22 17.61
C ALA A 306 8.82 31.87 18.47
N LYS A 307 7.65 32.44 18.13
CA LYS A 307 6.38 32.10 18.78
C LYS A 307 5.98 30.64 18.50
N GLU A 308 6.07 30.18 17.26
CA GLU A 308 5.76 28.79 16.90
C GLU A 308 6.66 27.78 17.65
N ILE A 309 7.95 28.10 17.80
CA ILE A 309 8.89 27.27 18.55
C ILE A 309 8.49 27.21 20.03
N ARG A 310 8.14 28.34 20.65
CA ARG A 310 7.69 28.39 22.05
C ARG A 310 6.36 27.65 22.26
N ASP A 311 5.43 27.74 21.32
CA ASP A 311 4.17 27.01 21.37
C ASP A 311 4.42 25.49 21.32
N LYS A 312 5.37 25.03 20.50
CA LYS A 312 5.81 23.62 20.45
C LYS A 312 6.53 23.16 21.72
N ILE A 313 7.37 24.02 22.32
CA ILE A 313 8.01 23.75 23.62
C ILE A 313 6.94 23.55 24.71
N SER A 314 5.95 24.46 24.77
CA SER A 314 4.83 24.38 25.73
C SER A 314 4.02 23.09 25.56
N GLN A 315 3.66 22.73 24.32
CA GLN A 315 2.96 21.47 24.04
C GLN A 315 3.79 20.25 24.44
N ALA A 316 5.10 20.25 24.19
CA ALA A 316 5.99 19.15 24.59
C ALA A 316 6.10 19.02 26.13
N GLN A 317 6.21 20.14 26.84
CA GLN A 317 6.20 20.17 28.31
C GLN A 317 4.85 19.71 28.89
N GLU A 318 3.72 20.06 28.26
CA GLU A 318 2.39 19.64 28.68
C GLU A 318 2.17 18.13 28.49
N VAL A 319 2.55 17.58 27.33
CA VAL A 319 2.49 16.14 27.06
C VAL A 319 3.37 15.36 28.04
N ARG A 320 4.57 15.88 28.35
CA ARG A 320 5.49 15.24 29.29
C ARG A 320 5.01 15.33 30.75
N SER A 321 4.51 16.48 31.20
CA SER A 321 3.92 16.62 32.55
C SER A 321 2.69 15.74 32.77
N ARG A 322 1.90 15.47 31.72
CA ARG A 322 0.82 14.48 31.75
C ARG A 322 1.37 13.05 31.88
N ARG A 323 2.48 12.72 31.19
CA ARG A 323 3.17 11.43 31.30
C ARG A 323 3.83 11.18 32.67
N LEU A 324 4.30 12.24 33.36
CA LEU A 324 4.93 12.14 34.69
C LEU A 324 3.95 11.86 35.84
N LYS A 325 2.63 11.97 35.63
CA LYS A 325 1.63 11.59 36.64
C LYS A 325 1.42 10.06 36.66
N CYS A 326 2.51 9.32 36.76
CA CYS A 326 2.47 7.89 37.07
C CYS A 326 2.00 7.75 38.52
N VAL A 327 0.83 7.16 38.73
CA VAL A 327 0.32 6.90 40.08
C VAL A 327 0.90 5.55 40.54
N ASP A 328 1.53 5.54 41.71
CA ASP A 328 2.02 4.31 42.34
C ASP A 328 0.85 3.60 43.04
N PHE A 329 0.37 2.51 42.43
CA PHE A 329 -0.73 1.70 42.96
C PHE A 329 -0.27 0.66 43.99
N PHE A 330 1.03 0.36 44.08
CA PHE A 330 1.56 -0.63 45.03
C PHE A 330 1.75 -0.04 46.43
N ASN A 331 1.90 1.28 46.53
CA ASN A 331 1.88 2.03 47.79
C ASN A 331 0.80 3.12 47.78
N PRO A 332 -0.49 2.76 47.82
CA PRO A 332 -1.58 3.72 47.72
C PRO A 332 -1.64 4.62 48.96
N THR A 333 -1.84 5.93 48.76
CA THR A 333 -2.01 6.87 49.88
C THR A 333 -3.37 6.65 50.56
N PRO A 334 -3.52 7.04 51.85
CA PRO A 334 -4.79 6.88 52.57
C PRO A 334 -5.98 7.56 51.87
N GLU A 335 -5.74 8.67 51.17
CA GLU A 335 -6.74 9.38 50.38
C GLU A 335 -7.13 8.61 49.11
N MET A 336 -6.16 7.97 48.42
CA MET A 336 -6.44 7.11 47.27
C MET A 336 -7.29 5.90 47.65
N ILE A 337 -6.97 5.27 48.80
CA ILE A 337 -7.73 4.12 49.31
C ILE A 337 -9.17 4.56 49.64
N ALA A 338 -9.37 5.73 50.24
CA ALA A 338 -10.70 6.24 50.56
C ALA A 338 -11.53 6.53 49.29
N ASN A 339 -10.93 7.18 48.29
CA ASN A 339 -11.60 7.51 47.03
C ASN A 339 -11.91 6.27 46.18
N ALA A 340 -11.00 5.30 46.12
CA ALA A 340 -11.24 4.05 45.41
C ALA A 340 -12.34 3.22 46.05
N LYS A 341 -12.40 3.21 47.40
CA LYS A 341 -13.46 2.54 48.15
C LYS A 341 -14.83 3.17 47.93
N GLU A 342 -14.92 4.49 47.76
CA GLU A 342 -16.15 5.18 47.34
C GLU A 342 -16.63 4.72 45.95
N SER A 343 -15.67 4.37 45.08
CA SER A 343 -15.93 3.83 43.74
C SER A 343 -16.08 2.30 43.70
N GLY A 344 -16.08 1.62 44.86
CA GLY A 344 -16.21 0.17 44.97
C GLY A 344 -14.96 -0.62 44.56
N ILE A 345 -13.79 0.01 44.47
CA ILE A 345 -12.51 -0.60 44.10
C ILE A 345 -11.64 -0.75 45.36
N ASP A 346 -11.21 -1.97 45.66
CA ASP A 346 -10.34 -2.25 46.80
C ASP A 346 -8.87 -2.12 46.41
N LEU A 347 -8.28 -0.95 46.66
CA LEU A 347 -6.86 -0.70 46.46
C LEU A 347 -5.94 -1.39 47.48
N THR A 348 -6.48 -2.18 48.42
CA THR A 348 -5.66 -3.03 49.30
C THR A 348 -5.41 -4.43 48.72
N ASP A 349 -6.12 -4.80 47.65
CA ASP A 349 -5.94 -6.07 46.94
C ASP A 349 -4.79 -5.96 45.93
N GLN A 350 -3.79 -6.83 46.09
CA GLN A 350 -2.61 -6.88 45.25
C GLN A 350 -2.92 -7.15 43.76
N ASN A 351 -3.98 -7.91 43.47
CA ASN A 351 -4.40 -8.18 42.09
C ASN A 351 -5.00 -6.94 41.43
N ILE A 352 -5.73 -6.13 42.19
CA ILE A 352 -6.36 -4.88 41.70
C ILE A 352 -5.28 -3.82 41.49
N GLN A 353 -4.32 -3.71 42.42
CA GLN A 353 -3.15 -2.84 42.26
C GLN A 353 -2.37 -3.18 40.99
N GLN A 354 -2.11 -4.47 40.75
CA GLN A 354 -1.39 -4.94 39.58
C GLN A 354 -2.18 -4.70 38.28
N MET A 355 -3.48 -4.98 38.28
CA MET A 355 -4.34 -4.70 37.13
C MET A 355 -4.36 -3.21 36.76
N LEU A 356 -4.45 -2.32 37.75
CA LEU A 356 -4.45 -0.86 37.52
C LEU A 356 -3.08 -0.35 37.04
N HIS A 357 -2.01 -0.93 37.56
CA HIS A 357 -0.65 -0.68 37.08
C HIS A 357 -0.48 -1.08 35.61
N ASP A 358 -0.91 -2.28 35.24
CA ASP A 358 -0.81 -2.80 33.87
C ASP A 358 -1.66 -1.95 32.89
N LEU A 359 -2.86 -1.54 33.29
CA LEU A 359 -3.71 -0.61 32.52
C LEU A 359 -3.04 0.76 32.30
N GLN A 360 -2.33 1.29 33.32
CA GLN A 360 -1.58 2.55 33.20
C GLN A 360 -0.41 2.41 32.22
N GLU A 361 0.26 1.26 32.18
CA GLU A 361 1.32 0.97 31.21
C GLU A 361 0.80 0.78 29.77
N GLU A 362 -0.35 0.12 29.61
CA GLU A 362 -1.00 -0.06 28.31
C GLU A 362 -1.38 1.27 27.66
N GLU A 363 -2.02 2.17 28.40
CA GLU A 363 -2.40 3.50 27.89
C GLU A 363 -1.17 4.36 27.58
N ARG A 364 -0.08 4.21 28.36
CA ARG A 364 1.20 4.84 28.06
C ARG A 364 1.76 4.35 26.71
N ASN A 365 1.76 3.04 26.48
CA ASN A 365 2.28 2.42 25.26
C ASN A 365 1.41 2.74 24.02
N LYS A 366 0.10 2.84 24.20
CA LYS A 366 -0.86 3.22 23.16
C LYS A 366 -0.66 4.65 22.66
N SER A 367 -0.19 5.55 23.52
CA SER A 367 0.14 6.94 23.14
C SER A 367 1.43 7.08 22.30
N SER A 368 2.23 6.02 22.17
CA SER A 368 3.46 5.98 21.36
C SER A 368 3.29 5.28 20.01
N SER A 369 2.14 4.68 19.72
CA SER A 369 1.87 3.98 18.46
C SER A 369 0.55 4.47 17.85
N SER A 370 0.60 4.99 16.62
CA SER A 370 -0.60 5.14 15.79
C SER A 370 -1.27 3.77 15.54
N PRO A 371 -2.59 3.74 15.26
CA PRO A 371 -3.39 2.55 15.48
C PRO A 371 -3.27 1.55 14.33
N GLU A 372 -2.60 0.43 14.59
CA GLU A 372 -2.90 -0.82 13.88
C GLU A 372 -2.92 -1.99 14.87
N THR A 373 -4.07 -2.65 14.86
CA THR A 373 -4.27 -4.10 15.02
C THR A 373 -3.99 -4.72 16.39
N GLN A 374 -4.94 -5.57 16.80
CA GLN A 374 -5.04 -6.23 18.10
C GLN A 374 -3.75 -6.98 18.50
N PRO A 375 -3.39 -7.02 19.80
CA PRO A 375 -2.24 -7.76 20.26
C PRO A 375 -2.61 -9.24 20.45
N GLU A 376 -2.18 -10.09 19.52
CA GLU A 376 -1.84 -11.47 19.89
C GLU A 376 -0.49 -11.47 20.62
N SER A 377 -0.49 -12.18 21.76
CA SER A 377 0.60 -12.46 22.70
C SER A 377 2.05 -12.12 22.28
N LYS A 378 2.68 -11.25 23.08
CA LYS A 378 4.15 -11.09 23.16
C LYS A 378 4.81 -12.43 23.53
N GLN A 379 5.58 -13.00 22.62
CA GLN A 379 6.78 -13.78 22.96
C GLN A 379 7.96 -13.19 22.19
N SER A 380 9.02 -12.90 22.94
CA SER A 380 10.31 -12.40 22.49
C SER A 380 10.83 -13.14 21.25
N SER A 381 11.37 -12.40 20.28
CA SER A 381 12.10 -12.92 19.12
C SER A 381 13.19 -13.91 19.57
N PRO A 382 13.09 -15.21 19.22
CA PRO A 382 14.06 -16.20 19.63
C PRO A 382 15.34 -16.05 18.81
N SER A 383 16.51 -16.37 19.39
CA SER A 383 17.75 -16.42 18.63
C SER A 383 17.62 -17.42 17.45
N ALA A 384 18.46 -17.30 16.41
CA ALA A 384 18.42 -18.23 15.28
C ALA A 384 18.55 -19.70 15.71
N VAL A 385 19.14 -19.97 16.87
CA VAL A 385 19.26 -21.31 17.47
C VAL A 385 17.91 -21.77 18.05
N ASP A 386 17.20 -20.90 18.75
CA ASP A 386 15.87 -21.19 19.32
C ASP A 386 14.80 -21.36 18.21
N SER A 387 14.99 -20.66 17.09
CA SER A 387 14.15 -20.81 15.89
C SER A 387 14.33 -22.18 15.23
N VAL A 388 15.54 -22.77 15.28
CA VAL A 388 15.79 -24.12 14.75
C VAL A 388 15.30 -25.20 15.71
N ASP A 389 15.45 -25.00 17.02
CA ASP A 389 14.96 -25.96 18.03
C ASP A 389 13.42 -26.04 18.06
N SER A 390 12.74 -24.89 17.90
CA SER A 390 11.28 -24.86 17.77
C SER A 390 10.79 -25.53 16.48
N LEU A 391 11.53 -25.39 15.37
CA LEU A 391 11.26 -26.06 14.09
C LEU A 391 11.44 -27.57 14.18
N LEU A 392 12.53 -28.04 14.79
CA LEU A 392 12.76 -29.49 14.97
C LEU A 392 11.72 -30.12 15.90
N LYS A 393 11.19 -29.35 16.86
CA LYS A 393 10.13 -29.81 17.75
C LYS A 393 8.76 -29.89 17.08
N SER A 394 8.53 -29.13 16.01
CA SER A 394 7.28 -29.14 15.24
C SER A 394 7.29 -30.15 14.08
N MET A 395 8.46 -30.57 13.60
CA MET A 395 8.60 -31.57 12.54
C MET A 395 8.38 -33.01 13.03
N SER A 396 7.77 -33.84 12.18
CA SER A 396 7.64 -35.28 12.43
C SER A 396 8.96 -36.03 12.21
N ASN A 397 9.18 -37.14 12.93
CA ASN A 397 10.39 -37.96 12.79
C ASN A 397 10.61 -38.45 11.34
N THR A 398 9.55 -38.63 10.57
CA THR A 398 9.59 -39.00 9.15
C THR A 398 10.12 -37.88 8.26
N GLU A 399 9.75 -36.63 8.54
CA GLU A 399 10.24 -35.46 7.79
C GLU A 399 11.72 -35.19 8.11
N ILE A 400 12.11 -35.38 9.37
CA ILE A 400 13.51 -35.26 9.79
C ILE A 400 14.38 -36.36 9.12
N ALA A 401 13.86 -37.59 9.03
CA ALA A 401 14.55 -38.69 8.33
C ALA A 401 14.70 -38.42 6.82
N GLN A 402 13.68 -37.85 6.18
CA GLN A 402 13.76 -37.42 4.78
C GLN A 402 14.78 -36.29 4.58
N LEU A 403 14.86 -35.34 5.52
CA LEU A 403 15.84 -34.26 5.49
C LEU A 403 17.27 -34.80 5.56
N LEU A 404 17.55 -35.69 6.52
CA LEU A 404 18.86 -36.33 6.66
C LEU A 404 19.21 -37.21 5.45
N SER A 405 18.22 -37.94 4.91
CA SER A 405 18.40 -38.75 3.69
C SER A 405 18.77 -37.91 2.47
N ARG A 406 18.19 -36.71 2.30
CA ARG A 406 18.49 -35.82 1.16
C ARG A 406 19.90 -35.27 1.22
N GLU A 407 20.44 -35.10 2.42
CA GLU A 407 21.82 -34.67 2.64
C GLU A 407 22.80 -35.87 2.69
N GLY A 408 22.33 -37.09 2.40
CA GLY A 408 23.17 -38.29 2.29
C GLY A 408 23.62 -38.87 3.63
N ILE A 409 22.97 -38.51 4.74
CA ILE A 409 23.29 -39.00 6.07
C ILE A 409 22.49 -40.29 6.34
N ASP A 410 23.20 -41.40 6.53
CA ASP A 410 22.61 -42.70 6.85
C ASP A 410 22.14 -42.74 8.32
N TYR A 411 20.87 -42.40 8.53
CA TYR A 411 20.25 -42.27 9.85
C TYR A 411 19.89 -43.62 10.48
N HIS A 412 19.98 -44.75 9.75
CA HIS A 412 19.66 -46.08 10.27
C HIS A 412 20.68 -46.60 11.30
N LYS A 413 21.84 -45.96 11.44
CA LYS A 413 22.88 -46.30 12.43
C LYS A 413 22.70 -45.57 13.76
N ILE A 414 21.82 -44.57 13.81
CA ILE A 414 21.57 -43.76 15.00
C ILE A 414 20.42 -44.42 15.77
N SER A 415 20.73 -45.11 16.86
CA SER A 415 19.72 -45.76 17.71
C SER A 415 19.15 -44.81 18.78
N ASP A 416 19.82 -43.68 19.03
CA ASP A 416 19.46 -42.72 20.05
C ASP A 416 18.73 -41.50 19.46
N ARG A 417 17.57 -41.17 20.03
CA ARG A 417 16.68 -40.12 19.53
C ARG A 417 17.27 -38.72 19.72
N GLU A 418 18.03 -38.49 20.78
CA GLU A 418 18.66 -37.19 21.03
C GLU A 418 19.76 -36.92 20.00
N GLN A 419 20.60 -37.93 19.73
CA GLN A 419 21.63 -37.83 18.69
C GLN A 419 21.06 -37.60 17.30
N PHE A 420 19.89 -38.19 16.99
CA PHE A 420 19.17 -37.99 15.73
C PHE A 420 18.67 -36.54 15.56
N LEU A 421 18.18 -35.92 16.63
CA LEU A 421 17.74 -34.52 16.61
C LEU A 421 18.94 -33.55 16.57
N GLU A 422 20.03 -33.85 17.26
CA GLU A 422 21.26 -33.05 17.20
C GLU A 422 21.90 -33.06 15.82
N THR A 423 21.91 -34.21 15.13
CA THR A 423 22.41 -34.28 13.75
C THR A 423 21.55 -33.44 12.81
N ALA A 424 20.22 -33.49 12.95
CA ALA A 424 19.32 -32.65 12.18
C ALA A 424 19.51 -31.15 12.47
N LYS A 425 19.72 -30.78 13.74
CA LYS A 425 20.05 -29.41 14.17
C LYS A 425 21.32 -28.89 13.52
N HIS A 426 22.39 -29.68 13.54
CA HIS A 426 23.65 -29.32 12.89
C HIS A 426 23.50 -29.12 11.38
N VAL A 427 22.73 -29.97 10.70
CA VAL A 427 22.47 -29.83 9.27
C VAL A 427 21.73 -28.53 8.96
N LEU A 428 20.67 -28.21 9.72
CA LEU A 428 19.90 -26.97 9.53
C LEU A 428 20.74 -25.72 9.81
N LEU A 429 21.52 -25.72 10.90
CA LEU A 429 22.42 -24.60 11.22
C LEU A 429 23.49 -24.40 10.13
N SER A 430 24.03 -25.48 9.57
CA SER A 430 25.03 -25.38 8.48
C SER A 430 24.48 -24.78 7.18
N LYS A 431 23.16 -24.93 6.94
CA LYS A 431 22.48 -24.36 5.76
C LYS A 431 22.13 -22.89 5.97
N LEU A 432 21.80 -22.49 7.21
CA LEU A 432 21.61 -21.10 7.60
C LEU A 432 22.93 -20.31 7.47
N ASP A 433 24.05 -20.92 7.86
CA ASP A 433 25.37 -20.26 7.78
C ASP A 433 25.88 -20.13 6.33
N LYS A 434 25.52 -21.08 5.45
CA LYS A 434 25.83 -21.01 4.00
C LYS A 434 25.10 -19.90 3.24
N GLN A 435 24.08 -19.25 3.82
CA GLN A 435 23.43 -18.09 3.20
C GLN A 435 24.22 -16.78 3.34
N LYS A 436 25.35 -16.76 4.05
CA LYS A 436 26.36 -15.71 3.89
C LYS A 436 27.26 -16.03 2.70
N GLU A 437 26.89 -15.56 1.51
CA GLU A 437 27.76 -15.62 0.33
C GLU A 437 29.09 -14.88 0.58
N ALA A 438 30.18 -15.43 0.05
CA ALA A 438 31.52 -14.87 0.09
C ALA A 438 31.59 -13.49 -0.59
N GLU A 439 32.27 -12.53 0.06
CA GLU A 439 32.52 -11.18 -0.47
C GLU A 439 33.18 -11.23 -1.86
N LYS A 440 32.55 -10.58 -2.84
CA LYS A 440 33.14 -10.41 -4.18
C LYS A 440 34.33 -9.44 -4.09
N PRO A 441 35.44 -9.68 -4.80
CA PRO A 441 36.60 -8.79 -4.74
C PRO A 441 36.22 -7.39 -5.21
N SER A 442 36.54 -6.39 -4.39
CA SER A 442 36.24 -5.00 -4.67
C SER A 442 37.07 -4.47 -5.85
N TYR A 443 36.39 -4.17 -6.96
CA TYR A 443 36.97 -3.52 -8.14
C TYR A 443 37.13 -2.00 -7.97
N ALA A 444 36.86 -1.45 -6.78
CA ALA A 444 36.90 -0.01 -6.52
C ALA A 444 38.28 0.60 -6.86
N ARG A 445 39.38 -0.10 -6.56
CA ARG A 445 40.73 0.34 -6.92
C ARG A 445 40.90 0.41 -8.44
N THR A 446 40.47 -0.61 -9.16
CA THR A 446 40.57 -0.67 -10.63
C THR A 446 39.75 0.42 -11.31
N ILE A 447 38.54 0.69 -10.79
CA ILE A 447 37.66 1.76 -11.29
C ILE A 447 38.28 3.14 -11.04
N VAL A 448 38.84 3.38 -9.84
CA VAL A 448 39.53 4.64 -9.53
C VAL A 448 40.76 4.82 -10.43
N PHE A 449 41.55 3.78 -10.67
CA PHE A 449 42.69 3.85 -11.59
C PHE A 449 42.26 4.14 -13.03
N LEU A 450 41.19 3.52 -13.52
CA LEU A 450 40.63 3.81 -14.86
C LEU A 450 40.09 5.24 -14.95
N ALA A 451 39.42 5.73 -13.92
CA ALA A 451 38.92 7.10 -13.87
C ALA A 451 40.06 8.12 -13.85
N VAL A 452 41.12 7.89 -13.07
CA VAL A 452 42.31 8.74 -13.03
C VAL A 452 43.08 8.69 -14.36
N ALA A 453 43.22 7.51 -14.97
CA ALA A 453 43.86 7.38 -16.27
C ALA A 453 43.06 8.13 -17.37
N TRP A 454 41.73 8.03 -17.32
CA TRP A 454 40.85 8.73 -18.27
C TRP A 454 40.88 10.25 -18.08
N THR A 455 40.91 10.74 -16.84
CA THR A 455 41.02 12.19 -16.58
C THR A 455 42.39 12.74 -16.99
N LEU A 456 43.48 12.01 -16.73
CA LEU A 456 44.82 12.39 -17.19
C LEU A 456 44.92 12.39 -18.71
N LEU A 457 44.36 11.39 -19.40
CA LEU A 457 44.31 11.34 -20.85
C LEU A 457 43.50 12.52 -21.41
N ARG A 458 42.35 12.82 -20.80
CA ARG A 458 41.49 13.95 -21.17
C ARG A 458 42.20 15.30 -20.98
N LEU A 459 42.94 15.46 -19.89
CA LEU A 459 43.75 16.65 -19.58
C LEU A 459 44.96 16.80 -20.52
N TYR A 460 45.51 15.70 -21.02
CA TYR A 460 46.57 15.71 -22.03
C TYR A 460 46.03 16.12 -23.39
N THR A 461 44.91 15.54 -23.82
CA THR A 461 44.29 15.87 -25.11
C THR A 461 43.69 17.27 -25.16
N SER A 462 43.25 17.83 -24.03
CA SER A 462 42.68 19.17 -23.96
C SER A 462 43.72 20.27 -23.70
N GLY A 463 45.01 19.92 -23.60
CA GLY A 463 46.08 20.87 -23.27
C GLY A 463 46.08 21.41 -21.84
N GLY A 464 45.16 20.93 -20.98
CA GLY A 464 44.99 21.39 -19.59
C GLY A 464 46.18 21.09 -18.66
N LEU A 465 47.02 20.12 -19.00
CA LEU A 465 48.28 19.85 -18.30
C LEU A 465 49.25 21.05 -18.34
N SER A 466 49.23 21.83 -19.41
CA SER A 466 50.05 23.04 -19.53
C SER A 466 49.55 24.19 -18.65
N ALA A 467 48.23 24.28 -18.41
CA ALA A 467 47.63 25.25 -17.51
C ALA A 467 47.93 24.93 -16.04
N LEU A 468 47.86 23.65 -15.65
CA LEU A 468 48.24 23.20 -14.30
C LEU A 468 49.73 23.41 -14.02
N SER A 469 50.60 23.19 -15.02
CA SER A 469 52.03 23.51 -14.90
C SER A 469 52.27 25.00 -14.68
N ARG A 470 51.53 25.88 -15.37
CA ARG A 470 51.65 27.34 -15.21
C ARG A 470 51.18 27.83 -13.84
N ILE A 471 50.08 27.26 -13.34
CA ILE A 471 49.53 27.56 -12.00
C ILE A 471 50.47 27.06 -10.90
N ALA A 472 51.06 25.87 -11.06
CA ALA A 472 52.04 25.35 -10.12
C ALA A 472 53.31 26.20 -10.10
N THR A 473 53.80 26.65 -11.26
CA THR A 473 54.98 27.54 -11.33
C THR A 473 54.68 28.92 -10.76
N SER A 474 53.49 29.50 -10.97
CA SER A 474 53.14 30.82 -10.42
C SER A 474 52.95 30.80 -8.91
N ALA A 475 52.44 29.70 -8.35
CA ALA A 475 52.35 29.49 -6.90
C ALA A 475 53.74 29.34 -6.23
N LEU A 476 54.74 28.86 -6.99
CA LEU A 476 56.11 28.66 -6.50
C LEU A 476 57.01 29.91 -6.65
N THR A 477 56.78 30.77 -7.65
CA THR A 477 57.70 31.89 -7.96
C THR A 477 57.21 33.27 -7.52
N GLY A 478 55.99 33.40 -6.98
CA GLY A 478 55.58 34.59 -6.22
C GLY A 478 55.78 35.94 -6.94
N SER A 479 55.45 36.05 -8.22
CA SER A 479 55.37 37.35 -8.92
C SER A 479 53.97 37.59 -9.46
N PRO A 480 53.38 38.78 -9.24
CA PRO A 480 52.16 39.18 -9.92
C PRO A 480 52.54 39.78 -11.27
N ASP A 481 51.89 39.37 -12.35
CA ASP A 481 51.80 40.29 -13.48
C ASP A 481 50.45 40.26 -14.18
N THR A 482 50.16 41.46 -14.63
CA THR A 482 48.96 42.07 -15.19
C THR A 482 48.65 41.59 -16.61
N GLY A 483 47.37 41.51 -16.94
CA GLY A 483 46.91 41.14 -18.28
C GLY A 483 45.39 41.07 -18.37
N VAL A 484 44.77 42.25 -18.48
CA VAL A 484 43.35 42.47 -18.80
C VAL A 484 43.14 42.27 -20.32
N ASP A 485 41.92 41.89 -20.70
CA ASP A 485 41.33 41.80 -22.06
C ASP A 485 41.48 40.49 -22.86
N GLN A 486 40.53 39.58 -22.64
CA GLN A 486 39.76 38.89 -23.72
C GLN A 486 38.74 37.90 -23.10
N ALA A 487 37.58 38.41 -22.66
CA ALA A 487 36.46 37.56 -22.22
C ALA A 487 35.07 38.12 -22.57
N THR A 488 35.00 39.09 -23.48
CA THR A 488 33.75 39.69 -23.95
C THR A 488 33.68 39.66 -25.47
N LYS A 489 33.71 38.45 -26.06
CA LYS A 489 33.31 38.26 -27.46
C LYS A 489 33.00 36.81 -27.87
N VAL A 490 32.15 36.10 -27.13
CA VAL A 490 31.46 34.90 -27.67
C VAL A 490 30.09 34.72 -26.98
N MET A 491 29.18 35.66 -27.22
CA MET A 491 27.73 35.52 -26.98
C MET A 491 27.08 36.42 -28.03
N ASP A 492 26.99 35.92 -29.26
CA ASP A 492 26.20 36.45 -30.39
C ASP A 492 26.47 35.57 -31.62
N ILE A 493 25.93 34.35 -31.64
CA ILE A 493 26.04 33.47 -32.84
C ILE A 493 24.79 32.59 -33.06
N PHE A 494 23.65 32.90 -32.43
CA PHE A 494 22.37 32.26 -32.77
C PHE A 494 21.22 33.24 -32.62
N ASP A 495 21.17 34.21 -33.53
CA ASP A 495 19.96 34.88 -34.01
C ASP A 495 20.20 35.25 -35.49
N GLU A 496 19.19 34.99 -36.34
CA GLU A 496 19.12 35.17 -37.81
C GLU A 496 19.72 34.07 -38.70
N ASP A 497 18.93 33.01 -38.97
CA ASP A 497 18.16 32.81 -40.23
C ASP A 497 17.47 31.43 -40.24
#